data_AF-A0A2G2VQ34-F1
#
_entry.id   AF-A0A2G2VQ34-F1
#
_cell.length_a   1.000
_cell.length_b   1.000
_cell.length_c   1.000
_cell.angle_alpha   90.00
_cell.angle_beta   90.00
_cell.angle_gamma   90.00
#
_symmetry.space_group_name_H-M   'P 1'
#
loop_
_entity.id
_entity.type
_entity.pdbx_description
1 polymer ?
#
loop_
_entity_poly.entity_id
_entity_poly.type
_entity_poly.pdbx_seq_one_letter_code
_entity_poly.pdbx_strand_id
1 'polypeptide(L)'
;MMSLFINECKKLKRLPEGMKELLPSLKELTLWNCTDMESFPDGGLPSSLQLLVIHDCEKMMNGRKELQKTGKRLKRLSSLKELVITHNGNDEEIVGG
;
A
#
# COMPACT_ATOMS: atom_id res chain seq x y z
N MET A 1 11.48 -16.19 4.41
CA MET A 1 11.12 -14.79 4.13
C MET A 1 9.63 -14.65 4.37
N MET A 2 9.16 -13.60 5.05
CA MET A 2 7.73 -13.41 5.34
C MET A 2 7.15 -12.34 4.43
N SER A 3 6.16 -12.71 3.63
CA SER A 3 5.44 -11.84 2.70
C SER A 3 3.95 -11.82 3.04
N LEU A 4 3.32 -10.66 2.85
CA LEU A 4 1.88 -10.48 3.02
C LEU A 4 1.30 -9.94 1.72
N PHE A 5 0.35 -10.68 1.17
CA PHE A 5 -0.38 -10.32 -0.04
C PHE A 5 -1.84 -10.07 0.30
N ILE A 6 -2.32 -8.86 0.00
CA ILE A 6 -3.71 -8.46 0.20
C ILE A 6 -4.27 -8.15 -1.17
N ASN A 7 -5.20 -8.99 -1.61
CA ASN A 7 -5.81 -8.93 -2.94
C ASN A 7 -7.30 -8.60 -2.84
N GLU A 8 -7.76 -7.69 -3.70
CA GLU A 8 -9.18 -7.39 -3.93
C GLU A 8 -9.98 -7.06 -2.66
N CYS A 9 -9.31 -6.54 -1.65
CA CYS A 9 -9.92 -6.14 -0.39
C CYS A 9 -10.54 -4.75 -0.52
N LYS A 10 -11.61 -4.65 -1.33
CA LYS A 10 -12.27 -3.38 -1.70
C LYS A 10 -12.92 -2.63 -0.55
N LYS A 11 -13.08 -3.22 0.64
CA LYS A 11 -13.60 -2.56 1.86
C LYS A 11 -12.49 -2.20 2.86
N LEU A 12 -11.25 -2.59 2.57
CA LEU A 12 -10.11 -2.35 3.45
C LEU A 12 -9.69 -0.89 3.34
N LYS A 13 -10.11 -0.08 4.31
CA LYS A 13 -9.74 1.33 4.35
C LYS A 13 -8.32 1.57 4.83
N ARG A 14 -7.86 0.75 5.79
CA ARG A 14 -6.54 0.87 6.45
C ARG A 14 -6.06 -0.51 6.88
N LEU A 15 -4.74 -0.69 6.99
CA LEU A 15 -4.15 -1.87 7.64
C LEU A 15 -4.27 -1.75 9.18
N PRO A 16 -4.15 -2.85 9.93
CA PRO A 16 -4.20 -2.82 11.39
C PRO A 16 -3.13 -1.90 12.00
N GLU A 17 -3.49 -1.09 13.01
CA GLU A 17 -2.55 -0.17 13.68
C GLU A 17 -1.35 -0.89 14.33
N GLY A 18 -1.57 -2.10 14.84
CA GLY A 18 -0.53 -2.94 15.45
C GLY A 18 0.36 -3.70 14.46
N MET A 19 0.30 -3.41 13.15
CA MET A 19 1.00 -4.20 12.13
C MET A 19 2.51 -4.35 12.39
N LYS A 20 3.16 -3.28 12.87
CA LYS A 20 4.59 -3.32 13.23
C LYS A 20 4.91 -4.33 14.33
N GLU A 21 4.02 -4.49 15.30
CA GLU A 21 4.20 -5.41 16.44
C GLU A 21 3.75 -6.83 16.12
N LEU A 22 2.68 -6.97 15.33
CA LEU A 22 2.12 -8.25 14.91
C LEU A 22 3.00 -8.95 13.87
N LEU A 23 3.66 -8.18 13.00
CA LEU A 23 4.45 -8.70 11.88
C LEU A 23 5.88 -8.14 11.87
N PRO A 24 6.66 -8.30 12.95
CA PRO A 24 7.98 -7.67 13.10
C PRO A 24 9.01 -8.17 12.08
N SER A 25 8.78 -9.34 11.48
CA SER A 25 9.67 -9.98 10.49
C SER A 25 9.21 -9.80 9.03
N LEU A 26 8.17 -9.01 8.77
CA LEU A 26 7.59 -8.86 7.44
C LEU A 26 8.58 -8.19 6.49
N LYS A 27 8.92 -8.86 5.39
CA LYS A 27 9.86 -8.36 4.39
C LYS A 27 9.17 -7.78 3.17
N GLU A 28 8.00 -8.30 2.82
CA GLU A 28 7.28 -7.89 1.62
C GLU A 28 5.81 -7.66 1.94
N LEU A 29 5.27 -6.55 1.46
CA LEU A 29 3.86 -6.21 1.56
C LEU A 29 3.37 -5.82 0.17
N THR A 30 2.37 -6.53 -0.33
CA THR A 30 1.76 -6.26 -1.62
C THR A 30 0.27 -6.04 -1.44
N LEU A 31 -0.20 -4.89 -1.92
CA LEU A 31 -1.59 -4.48 -1.96
C LEU A 31 -2.04 -4.48 -3.43
N TRP A 32 -3.03 -5.29 -3.78
CA TRP A 32 -3.56 -5.40 -5.13
C TRP A 32 -5.06 -5.14 -5.15
N ASN A 33 -5.51 -4.21 -5.99
CA ASN A 33 -6.91 -3.89 -6.23
C ASN A 33 -7.70 -3.59 -4.94
N CYS A 34 -7.07 -2.89 -3.99
CA CYS A 34 -7.70 -2.47 -2.73
C CYS A 34 -8.21 -1.02 -2.87
N THR A 35 -9.30 -0.86 -3.62
CA THR A 35 -9.78 0.44 -4.10
C THR A 35 -10.20 1.40 -2.99
N ASP A 36 -10.74 0.91 -1.86
CA ASP A 36 -11.13 1.77 -0.72
C ASP A 36 -9.98 2.10 0.23
N MET A 37 -8.76 1.60 -0.01
CA MET A 37 -7.66 1.87 0.89
C MET A 37 -7.30 3.35 0.83
N GLU A 38 -7.30 4.01 1.98
CA GLU A 38 -7.09 5.46 2.09
C GLU A 38 -5.68 5.77 2.60
N SER A 39 -5.20 5.01 3.58
CA SER A 39 -3.92 5.29 4.24
C SER A 39 -3.27 4.04 4.87
N PHE A 40 -1.98 4.17 5.18
CA PHE A 40 -1.31 3.26 6.11
C PHE A 40 -1.67 3.57 7.58
N PRO A 41 -1.46 2.61 8.50
CA PRO A 41 -1.65 2.81 9.93
C PRO A 41 -0.73 3.91 10.46
N ASP A 42 -1.14 4.64 11.50
CA ASP A 42 -0.35 5.70 12.13
C ASP A 42 0.83 5.13 12.95
N GLY A 43 0.68 3.92 13.47
CA GLY A 43 1.78 3.12 14.06
C GLY A 43 2.91 2.77 13.09
N GLY A 44 2.65 2.88 11.78
CA GLY A 44 3.62 2.65 10.71
C GLY A 44 3.72 1.19 10.30
N LEU A 45 4.53 0.94 9.27
CA LEU A 45 4.80 -0.40 8.76
C LEU A 45 5.95 -1.07 9.54
N PRO A 46 6.08 -2.41 9.48
CA PRO A 46 7.20 -3.13 10.07
C PRO A 46 8.55 -2.55 9.62
N SER A 47 9.48 -2.34 10.55
CA SER A 47 10.82 -1.80 10.24
C SER A 47 11.69 -2.77 9.43
N SER A 48 11.31 -4.05 9.38
CA SER A 48 11.98 -5.09 8.61
C SER A 48 11.57 -5.12 7.14
N LEU A 49 10.53 -4.35 6.74
CA LEU A 49 9.97 -4.30 5.40
C LEU A 49 11.01 -3.82 4.38
N GLN A 50 11.16 -4.59 3.31
CA GLN A 50 12.14 -4.37 2.24
C GLN A 50 11.48 -4.02 0.91
N LEU A 51 10.32 -4.60 0.65
CA LEU A 51 9.53 -4.36 -0.56
C LEU A 51 8.10 -3.97 -0.19
N LEU A 52 7.62 -2.88 -0.79
CA LEU A 52 6.23 -2.47 -0.74
C LEU A 52 5.70 -2.31 -2.17
N VAL A 53 4.68 -3.08 -2.52
CA VAL A 53 4.00 -3.00 -3.81
C VAL A 53 2.57 -2.55 -3.61
N ILE A 54 2.14 -1.54 -4.35
CA ILE A 54 0.79 -1.02 -4.37
C ILE A 54 0.31 -1.00 -5.82
N HIS A 55 -0.71 -1.80 -6.12
CA HIS A 55 -1.26 -1.97 -7.46
C HIS A 55 -2.76 -1.73 -7.44
N ASP A 56 -3.26 -0.82 -8.28
CA ASP A 56 -4.70 -0.51 -8.42
C ASP A 56 -5.42 -0.19 -7.10
N CYS A 57 -4.75 0.53 -6.19
CA CYS A 57 -5.34 1.03 -4.96
C CYS A 57 -5.77 2.50 -5.15
N GLU A 58 -6.87 2.69 -5.88
CA GLU A 58 -7.28 3.98 -6.43
C GLU A 58 -7.39 5.12 -5.40
N LYS A 59 -8.11 4.95 -4.27
CA LYS A 59 -8.25 6.03 -3.28
C LYS A 59 -6.92 6.45 -2.67
N MET A 60 -6.05 5.49 -2.41
CA MET A 60 -4.71 5.73 -1.87
C MET A 60 -3.86 6.52 -2.87
N MET A 61 -3.97 6.19 -4.17
CA MET A 61 -3.20 6.80 -5.24
C MET A 61 -3.72 8.20 -5.61
N ASN A 62 -5.03 8.38 -5.62
CA ASN A 62 -5.68 9.66 -5.92
C ASN A 62 -5.52 10.69 -4.80
N GLY A 63 -5.23 10.23 -3.57
CA GLY A 63 -4.87 11.07 -2.43
C GLY A 63 -3.49 11.72 -2.57
N ARG A 64 -3.34 12.76 -3.40
CA ARG A 64 -2.07 13.51 -3.58
C ARG A 64 -1.39 13.94 -2.27
N LYS A 65 -2.17 14.21 -1.22
CA LYS A 65 -1.65 14.56 0.13
C LYS A 65 -1.17 13.32 0.90
N GLU A 66 -1.89 12.22 0.79
CA GLU A 66 -1.59 10.99 1.52
C GLU A 66 -0.42 10.24 0.91
N LEU A 67 -0.24 10.22 -0.42
CA LEU A 67 1.00 9.70 -1.04
C LEU A 67 2.23 10.49 -0.61
N GLN A 68 2.12 11.82 -0.45
CA GLN A 68 3.25 12.65 -0.03
C GLN A 68 3.59 12.44 1.46
N LYS A 69 2.57 12.33 2.31
CA LYS A 69 2.70 12.00 3.75
C LYS A 69 3.23 10.58 3.96
N THR A 70 2.69 9.64 3.20
CA THR A 70 3.10 8.23 3.17
C THR A 70 4.50 8.10 2.64
N GLY A 71 4.86 8.74 1.53
CA GLY A 71 6.22 8.75 0.98
C GLY A 71 7.26 9.25 1.98
N LYS A 72 6.96 10.31 2.76
CA LYS A 72 7.82 10.76 3.86
C LYS A 72 7.96 9.71 4.97
N ARG A 73 6.88 9.00 5.32
CA ARG A 73 6.89 7.92 6.34
C ARG A 73 7.60 6.66 5.83
N LEU A 74 7.43 6.31 4.56
CA LEU A 74 8.09 5.20 3.90
C LEU A 74 9.60 5.46 3.79
N LYS A 75 10.03 6.70 3.52
CA LYS A 75 11.45 7.09 3.57
C LYS A 75 12.10 6.92 4.95
N ARG A 76 11.31 6.81 6.04
CA ARG A 76 11.83 6.50 7.38
C ARG A 76 12.04 5.01 7.62
N LEU A 77 11.56 4.15 6.73
CA LEU A 77 11.81 2.70 6.79
C LEU A 77 13.21 2.45 6.26
N SER A 78 14.20 2.41 7.16
CA SER A 78 15.62 2.21 6.82
C SER A 78 15.91 0.90 6.08
N SER A 79 15.02 -0.08 6.18
CA SER A 79 15.15 -1.37 5.49
C SER A 79 14.46 -1.41 4.13
N LEU A 80 13.64 -0.42 3.79
CA LEU A 80 12.87 -0.41 2.55
C LEU A 80 13.83 -0.16 1.39
N LYS A 81 13.94 -1.16 0.51
CA LYS A 81 14.81 -1.12 -0.67
C LYS A 81 14.05 -0.68 -1.89
N GLU A 82 12.78 -1.05 -1.97
CA GLU A 82 11.97 -0.87 -3.16
C GLU A 82 10.53 -0.53 -2.81
N LEU A 83 10.00 0.47 -3.51
CA LEU A 83 8.62 0.92 -3.46
C LEU A 83 8.10 0.93 -4.89
N VAL A 84 7.16 0.03 -5.18
CA VAL A 84 6.49 -0.07 -6.47
C VAL A 84 5.06 0.42 -6.32
N ILE A 85 4.69 1.43 -7.10
CA ILE A 85 3.33 1.92 -7.17
C ILE A 85 2.94 1.94 -8.65
N THR A 86 1.97 1.12 -9.02
CA THR A 86 1.48 1.02 -10.40
C THR A 86 -0.03 1.06 -10.42
N HIS A 87 -0.55 1.51 -11.55
CA HIS A 87 -1.96 1.48 -11.87
C HIS A 87 -2.06 0.86 -13.26
N ASN A 88 -2.82 -0.23 -13.39
CA ASN A 88 -3.30 -0.62 -14.69
C ASN A 88 -4.38 0.39 -15.05
N GLY A 89 -4.04 1.32 -15.93
CA GLY A 89 -5.04 2.15 -16.57
C GLY A 89 -5.97 1.25 -17.37
N ASN A 90 -7.04 0.79 -16.74
CA ASN A 90 -8.27 0.53 -17.46
C ASN A 90 -8.96 1.89 -17.54
N ASP A 91 -8.52 2.72 -18.48
CA ASP A 91 -9.49 3.50 -19.20
C ASP A 91 -10.39 2.44 -19.85
N GLU A 92 -11.46 2.02 -19.16
CA GLU A 92 -12.63 1.55 -19.89
C GLU A 92 -13.04 2.76 -20.72
N GLU A 93 -12.52 2.76 -21.96
CA GLU A 93 -13.00 3.53 -23.08
C GLU A 93 -14.53 3.55 -22.92
N ILE A 94 -15.09 4.74 -22.66
CA ILE A 94 -16.53 4.94 -22.82
C ILE A 94 -16.75 4.71 -24.31
N VAL A 95 -16.99 3.47 -24.70
CA VAL A 95 -17.50 3.16 -26.02
C VAL A 95 -18.92 3.68 -25.98
N GLY A 96 -19.09 4.85 -26.57
CA GLY A 96 -20.36 5.52 -26.69
C GLY A 96 -21.41 4.60 -27.30
N GLY A 97 -22.63 4.78 -26.81
CA GLY A 97 -23.88 4.24 -27.34
C GLY A 97 -25.04 4.97 -26.71
#